data_AF-A0A847IDV1-F1
#
_entry.id   AF-A0A847IDV1-F1
#
_cell.length_a   1.000
_cell.length_b   1.000
_cell.length_c   1.000
_cell.angle_alpha   90.00
_cell.angle_beta   90.00
_cell.angle_gamma   90.00
#
_symmetry.space_group_name_H-M   'P 1'
#
loop_
_entity.id
_entity.type
_entity.pdbx_description
1 polymer ?
#
loop_
_entity_poly.entity_id
_entity_poly.type
_entity_poly.pdbx_seq_one_letter_code
_entity_poly.pdbx_strand_id
1 'polypeptide(L)'
;MTTAGPSDPDPDRPRIPTQAELDAEDMAEIARLSKDKDRQNRYPSRRADPGPPPAPLVRDARVLWWIAATACLAWVMYGLINLGWLEDLMAERLLPGLYDVPDVDPESKASSMADFWTPALLLGIPLFTALGYPLLVGIAKSNSRNVRSIYLALITVTVLFTVVGADLLFGYDEVSVTVRILAWVQCGALVLSGIVTMRRSISQWLPGAMTVKPFRRAADE
;
A
#
# COMPACT_ATOMS: atom_id res chain seq x y z
N MET A 1 86.02 5.45 4.03
CA MET A 1 85.40 6.16 2.90
C MET A 1 84.89 5.09 1.95
N THR A 2 83.61 4.77 2.04
CA THR A 2 82.93 3.75 1.22
C THR A 2 81.50 4.22 1.05
N THR A 3 81.10 4.42 -0.20
CA THR A 3 79.87 5.05 -0.67
C THR A 3 78.65 4.14 -0.48
N ALA A 4 77.57 4.68 0.10
CA ALA A 4 76.27 4.02 0.19
C ALA A 4 75.55 4.08 -1.17
N GLY A 5 75.09 2.92 -1.66
CA GLY A 5 74.23 2.81 -2.84
C GLY A 5 72.75 3.05 -2.50
N PRO A 6 71.91 3.45 -3.48
CA PRO A 6 70.56 3.94 -3.22
C PRO A 6 69.54 2.80 -3.34
N SER A 7 69.37 1.98 -2.29
CA SER A 7 68.19 1.08 -2.17
C SER A 7 68.24 0.30 -0.86
N ASP A 8 67.77 0.90 0.23
CA ASP A 8 67.29 0.16 1.39
C ASP A 8 65.91 0.73 1.76
N PRO A 9 64.81 -0.03 1.63
CA PRO A 9 63.49 0.43 2.03
C PRO A 9 63.38 0.38 3.56
N ASP A 10 63.15 1.56 4.13
CA ASP A 10 62.88 1.87 5.53
C ASP A 10 61.87 0.88 6.18
N PRO A 11 62.25 0.17 7.27
CA PRO A 11 61.43 -0.87 7.90
C PRO A 11 60.19 -0.35 8.67
N ASP A 12 60.07 0.97 8.88
CA ASP A 12 58.98 1.58 9.67
C ASP A 12 57.89 2.26 8.82
N ARG A 13 57.87 2.05 7.50
CA ARG A 13 56.76 2.54 6.67
C ARG A 13 55.50 1.71 6.89
N PRO A 14 54.33 2.33 7.14
CA PRO A 14 53.06 1.62 7.21
C PRO A 14 52.84 0.87 5.90
N ARG A 15 52.89 -0.47 5.96
CA ARG A 15 52.65 -1.37 4.84
C ARG A 15 51.25 -1.12 4.32
N ILE A 16 51.14 -0.45 3.17
CA ILE A 16 49.86 -0.28 2.47
C ILE A 16 49.48 -1.68 1.97
N PRO A 17 48.33 -2.23 2.39
CA PRO A 17 47.89 -3.55 1.96
C PRO A 17 47.86 -3.62 0.44
N THR A 18 48.36 -4.73 -0.09
CA THR A 18 48.30 -4.97 -1.53
C THR A 18 46.85 -5.19 -1.95
N GLN A 19 46.53 -4.95 -3.23
CA GLN A 19 45.18 -5.12 -3.74
C GLN A 19 44.62 -6.54 -3.52
N ALA A 20 45.49 -7.55 -3.48
CA ALA A 20 45.12 -8.93 -3.16
C ALA A 20 44.78 -9.14 -1.67
N GLU A 21 45.41 -8.40 -0.76
CA GLU A 21 45.09 -8.45 0.67
C GLU A 21 43.74 -7.77 0.96
N LEU A 22 43.47 -6.64 0.30
CA LEU A 22 42.17 -5.95 0.37
C LEU A 22 41.02 -6.82 -0.18
N ASP A 23 41.23 -7.47 -1.32
CA ASP A 23 40.22 -8.36 -1.92
C ASP A 23 39.97 -9.61 -1.05
N ALA A 24 41.02 -10.11 -0.37
CA ALA A 24 40.89 -11.21 0.58
C ALA A 24 40.12 -10.82 1.85
N GLU A 25 40.31 -9.60 2.35
CA GLU A 25 39.57 -9.05 3.48
C GLU A 25 38.08 -8.83 3.14
N ASP A 26 37.79 -8.23 1.98
CA ASP A 26 36.41 -8.04 1.49
C ASP A 26 35.71 -9.39 1.26
N MET A 27 36.39 -10.36 0.64
CA MET A 27 35.83 -11.71 0.47
C MET A 27 35.60 -12.42 1.81
N ALA A 28 36.49 -12.22 2.80
CA ALA A 28 36.30 -12.78 4.13
C ALA A 28 35.12 -12.13 4.87
N GLU A 29 34.89 -10.83 4.70
CA GLU A 29 33.74 -10.12 5.26
C GLU A 29 32.42 -10.58 4.61
N ILE A 30 32.39 -10.69 3.29
CA ILE A 30 31.23 -11.23 2.55
C ILE A 30 30.94 -12.67 2.99
N ALA A 31 31.96 -13.50 3.17
CA ALA A 31 31.80 -14.88 3.63
C ALA A 31 31.26 -14.97 5.06
N ARG A 32 31.66 -14.06 5.96
CA ARG A 32 31.13 -13.95 7.33
C ARG A 32 29.65 -13.52 7.31
N LEU A 33 29.33 -12.44 6.59
CA LEU A 33 27.95 -11.95 6.43
C LEU A 33 27.04 -13.01 5.81
N SER A 34 27.55 -13.78 4.85
CA SER A 34 26.82 -14.90 4.23
C SER A 34 26.56 -16.03 5.23
N LYS A 35 27.58 -16.45 5.99
CA LYS A 35 27.43 -17.48 7.04
C LYS A 35 26.46 -17.07 8.15
N ASP A 36 26.48 -15.80 8.57
CA ASP A 36 25.55 -15.29 9.58
C ASP A 36 24.11 -15.26 9.06
N LYS A 37 23.92 -14.85 7.80
CA LYS A 37 22.62 -14.87 7.11
C LYS A 37 22.08 -16.28 6.92
N ASP A 38 22.95 -17.24 6.61
CA ASP A 38 22.58 -18.66 6.48
C ASP A 38 22.29 -19.32 7.83
N ARG A 39 23.02 -18.95 8.90
CA ARG A 39 22.75 -19.40 10.26
C ARG A 39 21.41 -18.88 10.78
N GLN A 40 21.08 -17.62 10.47
CA GLN A 40 19.79 -17.00 10.80
C GLN A 40 18.61 -17.66 10.05
N ASN A 41 18.84 -18.15 8.83
CA ASN A 41 17.85 -18.94 8.08
C ASN A 41 17.67 -20.36 8.65
N ARG A 42 18.75 -21.00 9.12
CA ARG A 42 18.73 -22.40 9.60
C ARG A 42 18.11 -22.55 11.00
N TYR A 43 18.26 -21.53 11.85
CA TYR A 43 17.63 -21.47 13.16
C TYR A 43 16.89 -20.13 13.30
N PRO A 44 15.65 -20.03 12.81
CA PRO A 44 14.86 -18.82 13.02
C PRO A 44 14.67 -18.63 14.52
N SER A 45 15.31 -17.60 15.09
CA SER A 45 15.14 -17.21 16.47
C SER A 45 13.65 -17.00 16.75
N ARG A 46 13.13 -17.60 17.83
CA ARG A 46 11.76 -17.35 18.32
C ARG A 46 11.58 -15.83 18.38
N ARG A 47 10.58 -15.29 17.65
CA ARG A 47 10.36 -13.84 17.53
C ARG A 47 10.41 -13.22 18.92
N ALA A 48 11.43 -12.38 19.17
CA ALA A 48 11.39 -11.46 20.29
C ALA A 48 10.16 -10.56 20.10
N ASP A 49 9.50 -10.22 21.21
CA ASP A 49 8.40 -9.27 21.19
C ASP A 49 8.86 -7.99 20.44
N PRO A 50 8.21 -7.59 19.33
CA PRO A 50 8.63 -6.46 18.52
C PRO A 50 8.51 -5.11 19.26
N GLY A 51 7.99 -5.12 20.49
CA GLY A 51 7.74 -3.93 21.27
C GLY A 51 6.46 -3.21 20.83
N PRO A 52 6.15 -2.05 21.44
CA PRO A 52 4.90 -1.36 21.19
C PRO A 52 4.74 -0.93 19.73
N PRO A 53 3.52 -0.97 19.18
CA PRO A 53 3.27 -0.56 17.81
C PRO A 53 3.60 0.93 17.61
N PRO A 54 4.23 1.33 16.48
CA PRO A 54 4.62 2.72 16.23
C PRO A 54 3.43 3.68 16.23
N ALA A 55 3.60 4.86 16.82
CA ALA A 55 2.57 5.90 16.88
C ALA A 55 1.93 6.27 15.52
N PRO A 56 2.69 6.36 14.40
CA PRO A 56 2.09 6.65 13.09
C PRO A 56 1.06 5.60 12.64
N LEU A 57 1.19 4.33 13.06
CA LEU A 57 0.24 3.28 12.73
C LEU A 57 -1.03 3.35 13.60
N VAL A 58 -0.86 3.59 14.90
CA VAL A 58 -1.94 3.49 15.90
C VAL A 58 -2.73 4.79 16.00
N ARG A 59 -2.10 5.93 15.70
CA ARG A 59 -2.72 7.25 15.78
C ARG A 59 -2.92 7.84 14.39
N ASP A 60 -1.85 8.18 13.68
CA ASP A 60 -1.94 9.02 12.47
C ASP A 60 -2.74 8.35 11.36
N ALA A 61 -2.43 7.09 11.03
CA ALA A 61 -3.19 6.33 10.04
C ALA A 61 -4.66 6.15 10.44
N ARG A 62 -4.94 5.97 11.74
CA ARG A 62 -6.32 5.82 12.23
C ARG A 62 -7.10 7.13 12.15
N VAL A 63 -6.47 8.26 12.48
CA VAL A 63 -7.09 9.60 12.37
C VAL A 63 -7.41 9.89 10.91
N LEU A 64 -6.47 9.62 10.00
CA LEU A 64 -6.70 9.77 8.55
C LEU A 64 -7.84 8.87 8.06
N TRP A 65 -7.89 7.62 8.52
CA TRP A 65 -9.01 6.73 8.22
C TRP A 65 -10.34 7.27 8.77
N TRP A 66 -10.38 7.84 9.98
CA TRP A 66 -11.59 8.47 10.53
C TRP A 66 -12.04 9.70 9.75
N ILE A 67 -11.10 10.54 9.29
CA ILE A 67 -11.41 11.66 8.39
C ILE A 67 -12.03 11.11 7.10
N ALA A 68 -11.46 10.05 6.53
CA ALA A 68 -12.04 9.42 5.36
C ALA A 68 -13.43 8.84 5.62
N ALA A 69 -13.63 8.15 6.75
CA ALA A 69 -14.90 7.52 7.10
C ALA A 69 -16.01 8.53 7.35
N THR A 70 -15.68 9.67 7.99
CA THR A 70 -16.64 10.75 8.24
C THR A 70 -17.02 11.48 6.95
N ALA A 71 -16.05 11.77 6.08
CA ALA A 71 -16.33 12.31 4.76
C ALA A 71 -17.18 11.35 3.92
N CYS A 72 -16.85 10.05 3.97
CA CYS A 72 -17.60 8.97 3.34
C CYS A 72 -19.07 8.97 3.79
N LEU A 73 -19.28 8.94 5.10
CA LEU A 73 -20.62 8.94 5.68
C LEU A 73 -21.43 10.17 5.23
N ALA A 74 -20.81 11.34 5.19
CA ALA A 74 -21.50 12.58 4.81
C ALA A 74 -22.03 12.54 3.36
N TRP A 75 -21.22 12.13 2.38
CA TRP A 75 -21.69 12.07 0.99
C TRP A 75 -22.61 10.87 0.73
N VAL A 76 -22.44 9.77 1.45
CA VAL A 76 -23.36 8.60 1.36
C VAL A 76 -24.74 8.98 1.86
N MET A 77 -24.83 9.67 2.99
CA MET A 77 -26.11 10.16 3.50
C MET A 77 -26.80 11.07 2.48
N TYR A 78 -26.03 11.97 1.84
CA TYR A 78 -26.55 12.78 0.74
C TYR A 78 -27.08 11.92 -0.41
N GLY A 79 -26.31 10.93 -0.87
CA GLY A 79 -26.69 10.07 -1.98
C GLY A 79 -27.91 9.19 -1.68
N LEU A 80 -28.04 8.68 -0.46
CA LEU A 80 -29.19 7.88 -0.04
C LEU A 80 -30.47 8.72 0.10
N ILE A 81 -30.36 9.96 0.58
CA ILE A 81 -31.51 10.88 0.67
C ILE A 81 -32.04 11.22 -0.73
N ASN A 82 -31.16 11.31 -1.72
CA ASN A 82 -31.50 11.68 -3.10
C ASN A 82 -31.37 10.51 -4.08
N LEU A 83 -31.61 9.27 -3.61
CA LEU A 83 -31.30 8.07 -4.38
C LEU A 83 -32.02 8.03 -5.74
N GLY A 84 -33.34 8.17 -5.76
CA GLY A 84 -34.12 8.10 -7.01
C GLY A 84 -33.73 9.20 -8.01
N TRP A 85 -33.45 10.41 -7.50
CA TRP A 85 -32.96 11.49 -8.35
C TRP A 85 -31.58 11.22 -8.96
N LEU A 86 -30.68 10.57 -8.21
CA LEU A 86 -29.38 10.14 -8.72
C LEU A 86 -29.50 8.98 -9.72
N GLU A 87 -30.46 8.08 -9.51
CA GLU A 87 -30.77 7.00 -10.45
C GLU A 87 -31.24 7.58 -11.80
N ASP A 88 -32.15 8.56 -11.77
CA ASP A 88 -32.60 9.26 -12.97
C ASP A 88 -31.42 9.92 -13.73
N LEU A 89 -30.58 10.69 -13.02
CA LEU A 89 -29.39 11.33 -13.61
C LEU A 89 -28.42 10.32 -14.20
N MET A 90 -28.23 9.17 -13.54
CA MET A 90 -27.34 8.14 -14.05
C MET A 90 -27.93 7.40 -15.25
N ALA A 91 -29.24 7.16 -15.28
CA ALA A 91 -29.92 6.62 -16.45
C ALA A 91 -29.74 7.55 -17.66
N GLU A 92 -29.96 8.86 -17.47
CA GLU A 92 -29.73 9.87 -18.51
C GLU A 92 -28.28 9.88 -19.01
N ARG A 93 -27.30 9.69 -18.12
CA ARG A 93 -25.87 9.62 -18.49
C ARG A 93 -25.52 8.37 -19.29
N LEU A 94 -26.15 7.24 -18.98
CA LEU A 94 -25.89 5.95 -19.61
C LEU A 94 -26.58 5.79 -20.96
N LEU A 95 -27.73 6.46 -21.15
CA LEU A 95 -28.59 6.34 -22.32
C LEU A 95 -27.84 6.55 -23.66
N PRO A 96 -27.00 7.59 -23.84
CA PRO A 96 -26.31 7.82 -25.11
C PRO A 96 -25.40 6.65 -25.53
N GLY A 97 -24.79 5.95 -24.57
CA GLY A 97 -23.90 4.83 -24.83
C GLY A 97 -24.60 3.52 -25.22
N LEU A 98 -25.94 3.48 -25.13
CA LEU A 98 -26.74 2.29 -25.40
C LEU A 98 -27.42 2.31 -26.77
N TYR A 99 -27.46 3.46 -27.46
CA TYR A 99 -28.05 3.55 -28.80
C TYR A 99 -27.32 2.71 -29.85
N ASP A 100 -26.01 2.49 -29.67
CA ASP A 100 -25.19 1.70 -30.59
C ASP A 100 -25.21 0.18 -30.29
N VAL A 101 -25.97 -0.25 -29.27
CA VAL A 101 -26.01 -1.64 -28.84
C VAL A 101 -27.15 -2.38 -29.58
N PRO A 102 -26.85 -3.39 -30.41
CA PRO A 102 -27.88 -4.16 -31.09
C PRO A 102 -28.71 -4.99 -30.12
N ASP A 103 -29.99 -5.19 -30.45
CA ASP A 103 -30.96 -6.02 -29.70
C ASP A 103 -31.22 -5.60 -28.24
N VAL A 104 -30.97 -4.33 -27.90
CA VAL A 104 -31.22 -3.79 -26.56
C VAL A 104 -32.14 -2.57 -26.65
N ASP A 105 -33.15 -2.51 -25.80
CA ASP A 105 -33.93 -1.29 -25.56
C ASP A 105 -33.10 -0.32 -24.70
N PRO A 106 -32.62 0.81 -25.24
CA PRO A 106 -31.67 1.69 -24.55
C PRO A 106 -32.24 2.29 -23.26
N GLU A 107 -33.52 2.69 -23.25
CA GLU A 107 -34.15 3.35 -22.11
C GLU A 107 -34.33 2.39 -20.94
N SER A 108 -34.94 1.23 -21.19
CA SER A 108 -35.10 0.17 -20.20
C SER A 108 -33.76 -0.31 -19.65
N LYS A 109 -32.74 -0.44 -20.52
CA LYS A 109 -31.42 -0.89 -20.10
C LYS A 109 -30.69 0.17 -19.26
N ALA A 110 -30.78 1.44 -19.63
CA ALA A 110 -30.18 2.54 -18.88
C ALA A 110 -30.74 2.63 -17.46
N SER A 111 -32.07 2.61 -17.33
CA SER A 111 -32.77 2.60 -16.04
C SER A 111 -32.38 1.38 -15.21
N SER A 112 -32.43 0.16 -15.78
CA SER A 112 -32.02 -1.04 -15.05
C SER A 112 -30.57 -1.01 -14.57
N MET A 113 -29.66 -0.40 -15.33
CA MET A 113 -28.27 -0.23 -14.91
C MET A 113 -28.15 0.82 -13.80
N ALA A 114 -28.90 1.92 -13.89
CA ALA A 114 -28.90 2.97 -12.87
C ALA A 114 -29.43 2.45 -11.53
N ASP A 115 -30.56 1.73 -11.55
CA ASP A 115 -31.19 1.11 -10.38
C ASP A 115 -30.26 0.12 -9.66
N PHE A 116 -29.33 -0.51 -10.39
CA PHE A 116 -28.34 -1.40 -9.80
C PHE A 116 -27.11 -0.64 -9.30
N TRP A 117 -26.48 0.15 -10.17
CA TRP A 117 -25.17 0.73 -9.89
C TRP A 117 -25.23 1.86 -8.85
N THR A 118 -26.31 2.65 -8.80
CA THR A 118 -26.43 3.77 -7.85
C THR A 118 -26.39 3.26 -6.41
N PRO A 119 -27.28 2.34 -6.00
CA PRO A 119 -27.21 1.78 -4.65
C PRO A 119 -25.98 0.91 -4.44
N ALA A 120 -25.52 0.17 -5.45
CA ALA A 120 -24.32 -0.67 -5.31
C ALA A 120 -23.07 0.16 -4.98
N LEU A 121 -22.89 1.32 -5.60
CA LEU A 121 -21.77 2.23 -5.32
C LEU A 121 -21.97 2.92 -3.95
N LEU A 122 -23.18 3.38 -3.65
CA LEU A 122 -23.51 4.04 -2.38
C LEU A 122 -23.34 3.13 -1.16
N LEU A 123 -23.54 1.83 -1.31
CA LEU A 123 -23.38 0.84 -0.23
C LEU A 123 -22.01 0.15 -0.26
N GLY A 124 -21.47 -0.10 -1.46
CA GLY A 124 -20.21 -0.78 -1.65
C GLY A 124 -19.03 0.05 -1.12
N ILE A 125 -18.90 1.31 -1.53
CA ILE A 125 -17.75 2.14 -1.13
C ILE A 125 -17.65 2.30 0.40
N PRO A 126 -18.75 2.55 1.15
CA PRO A 126 -18.70 2.61 2.61
C PRO A 126 -18.36 1.28 3.25
N LEU A 127 -18.87 0.17 2.69
CA LEU A 127 -18.53 -1.17 3.18
C LEU A 127 -17.03 -1.44 3.06
N PHE A 128 -16.44 -1.19 1.89
CA PHE A 128 -14.99 -1.32 1.68
C PHE A 128 -14.19 -0.37 2.58
N THR A 129 -14.66 0.86 2.77
CA THR A 129 -14.06 1.82 3.70
C THR A 129 -14.09 1.29 5.14
N ALA A 130 -15.23 0.76 5.59
CA ALA A 130 -15.44 0.18 6.92
C ALA A 130 -14.53 -1.03 7.18
N LEU A 131 -14.34 -1.90 6.19
CA LEU A 131 -13.41 -3.03 6.25
C LEU A 131 -11.94 -2.59 6.43
N GLY A 132 -11.59 -1.36 6.08
CA GLY A 132 -10.25 -0.80 6.29
C GLY A 132 -9.86 -0.69 7.76
N TYR A 133 -10.81 -0.41 8.67
CA TYR A 133 -10.53 -0.26 10.10
C TYR A 133 -10.07 -1.54 10.80
N PRO A 134 -10.78 -2.69 10.71
CA PRO A 134 -10.33 -3.92 11.35
C PRO A 134 -8.98 -4.38 10.80
N LEU A 135 -8.67 -4.10 9.52
CA LEU A 135 -7.35 -4.37 8.96
C LEU A 135 -6.27 -3.47 9.58
N LEU A 136 -6.49 -2.16 9.72
CA LEU A 136 -5.57 -1.24 10.40
C LEU A 136 -5.27 -1.69 11.85
N VAL A 137 -6.32 -2.07 12.59
CA VAL A 137 -6.19 -2.63 13.94
C VAL A 137 -5.46 -3.97 13.90
N GLY A 138 -5.75 -4.80 12.90
CA GLY A 138 -5.11 -6.09 12.64
C GLY A 138 -3.61 -5.98 12.43
N ILE A 139 -3.13 -4.97 11.68
CA ILE A 139 -1.69 -4.73 11.49
C ILE A 139 -0.99 -4.53 12.84
N ALA A 140 -1.58 -3.70 13.71
CA ALA A 140 -1.01 -3.40 15.02
C ALA A 140 -1.08 -4.59 15.98
N LYS A 141 -2.18 -5.36 15.98
CA LYS A 141 -2.37 -6.50 16.88
C LYS A 141 -1.56 -7.73 16.48
N SER A 142 -1.48 -8.02 15.18
CA SER A 142 -0.86 -9.26 14.67
C SER A 142 0.61 -9.10 14.28
N ASN A 143 1.15 -7.87 14.27
CA ASN A 143 2.49 -7.56 13.75
C ASN A 143 2.75 -8.29 12.41
N SER A 144 1.81 -8.14 11.46
CA SER A 144 1.81 -8.89 10.21
C SER A 144 1.94 -8.00 8.99
N ARG A 145 3.00 -8.24 8.19
CA ARG A 145 3.21 -7.57 6.90
C ARG A 145 2.14 -7.95 5.88
N ASN A 146 1.60 -9.17 5.96
CA ASN A 146 0.54 -9.63 5.06
C ASN A 146 -0.76 -8.85 5.29
N VAL A 147 -1.13 -8.61 6.55
CA VAL A 147 -2.32 -7.79 6.88
C VAL A 147 -2.14 -6.36 6.37
N ARG A 148 -0.92 -5.81 6.45
CA ARG A 148 -0.62 -4.50 5.83
C ARG A 148 -0.79 -4.55 4.30
N SER A 149 -0.29 -5.58 3.64
CA SER A 149 -0.46 -5.71 2.17
C SER A 149 -1.94 -5.82 1.78
N ILE A 150 -2.74 -6.58 2.54
CA ILE A 150 -4.19 -6.68 2.32
C ILE A 150 -4.86 -5.32 2.56
N TYR A 151 -4.48 -4.60 3.61
CA TYR A 151 -4.96 -3.24 3.86
C TYR A 151 -4.66 -2.30 2.70
N LEU A 152 -3.42 -2.29 2.20
CA LEU A 152 -3.02 -1.45 1.07
C LEU A 152 -3.79 -1.82 -0.20
N ALA A 153 -3.97 -3.11 -0.49
CA ALA A 153 -4.78 -3.56 -1.62
C ALA A 153 -6.24 -3.10 -1.49
N LEU A 154 -6.83 -3.24 -0.30
CA LEU A 154 -8.18 -2.77 -0.01
C LEU A 154 -8.30 -1.26 -0.22
N ILE A 155 -7.36 -0.47 0.29
CA ILE A 155 -7.35 0.99 0.11
C ILE A 155 -7.24 1.35 -1.36
N THR A 156 -6.35 0.71 -2.12
CA THR A 156 -6.21 0.97 -3.56
C THR A 156 -7.51 0.71 -4.31
N VAL A 157 -8.15 -0.43 -4.06
CA VAL A 157 -9.45 -0.77 -4.66
C VAL A 157 -10.52 0.25 -4.24
N THR A 158 -10.60 0.58 -2.95
CA THR A 158 -11.58 1.54 -2.42
C THR A 158 -11.40 2.92 -3.05
N VAL A 159 -10.16 3.39 -3.20
CA VAL A 159 -9.84 4.67 -3.83
C VAL A 159 -10.26 4.66 -5.29
N LEU A 160 -9.97 3.60 -6.05
CA LEU A 160 -10.40 3.46 -7.44
C LEU A 160 -11.93 3.56 -7.55
N PHE A 161 -12.66 2.79 -6.73
CA PHE A 161 -14.11 2.84 -6.70
C PHE A 161 -14.65 4.20 -6.23
N THR A 162 -13.96 4.89 -5.32
CA THR A 162 -14.37 6.22 -4.87
C THR A 162 -14.20 7.25 -5.98
N VAL A 163 -13.13 7.19 -6.77
CA VAL A 163 -12.93 8.10 -7.92
C VAL A 163 -13.99 7.86 -8.99
N VAL A 164 -14.18 6.60 -9.39
CA VAL A 164 -15.19 6.24 -10.39
C VAL A 164 -16.60 6.54 -9.90
N GLY A 165 -16.89 6.19 -8.64
CA GLY A 165 -18.18 6.45 -8.01
C GLY A 165 -18.45 7.94 -7.82
N ALA A 166 -17.46 8.75 -7.49
CA ALA A 166 -17.64 10.21 -7.36
C ALA A 166 -17.97 10.86 -8.71
N ASP A 167 -17.35 10.40 -9.80
CA ASP A 167 -17.68 10.88 -11.14
C ASP A 167 -19.08 10.42 -11.58
N LEU A 168 -19.37 9.13 -11.42
CA LEU A 168 -20.67 8.54 -11.84
C LEU A 168 -21.85 9.02 -11.00
N LEU A 169 -21.68 9.20 -9.70
CA LEU A 169 -22.78 9.60 -8.80
C LEU A 169 -22.90 11.12 -8.68
N PHE A 170 -21.80 11.86 -8.74
CA PHE A 170 -21.82 13.28 -8.38
C PHE A 170 -21.31 14.20 -9.47
N GLY A 171 -20.86 13.68 -10.61
CA GLY A 171 -20.32 14.46 -11.74
C GLY A 171 -21.33 15.29 -12.53
N TYR A 172 -22.52 15.54 -11.99
CA TYR A 172 -23.63 16.29 -12.62
C TYR A 172 -23.72 17.73 -12.11
N ASP A 173 -23.95 18.71 -12.97
CA ASP A 173 -23.94 20.14 -12.60
C ASP A 173 -25.02 20.50 -11.57
N GLU A 174 -26.06 19.68 -11.50
CA GLU A 174 -27.16 19.76 -10.55
C GLU A 174 -26.75 19.30 -9.14
N VAL A 175 -25.67 18.53 -9.01
CA VAL A 175 -25.16 18.05 -7.72
C VAL A 175 -24.27 19.10 -7.06
N SER A 176 -24.50 19.32 -5.76
CA SER A 176 -23.69 20.24 -4.96
C SER A 176 -22.20 19.91 -5.01
N VAL A 177 -21.39 20.92 -5.32
CA VAL A 177 -19.92 20.85 -5.35
C VAL A 177 -19.34 20.34 -4.02
N THR A 178 -20.00 20.64 -2.89
CA THR A 178 -19.56 20.17 -1.57
C THR A 178 -19.51 18.64 -1.48
N VAL A 179 -20.46 17.93 -2.09
CA VAL A 179 -20.53 16.46 -2.08
C VAL A 179 -19.38 15.86 -2.86
N ARG A 180 -19.06 16.44 -4.03
CA ARG A 180 -17.88 16.07 -4.83
C ARG A 180 -16.60 16.28 -4.03
N ILE A 181 -16.46 17.42 -3.34
CA ILE A 181 -15.29 17.71 -2.50
C ILE A 181 -15.17 16.67 -1.38
N LEU A 182 -16.26 16.28 -0.73
CA LEU A 182 -16.25 15.26 0.33
C LEU A 182 -15.75 13.90 -0.18
N ALA A 183 -16.15 13.47 -1.38
CA ALA A 183 -15.65 12.25 -1.99
C ALA A 183 -14.13 12.33 -2.26
N TRP A 184 -13.62 13.47 -2.72
CA TRP A 184 -12.19 13.70 -2.88
C TRP A 184 -11.43 13.76 -1.56
N VAL A 185 -12.03 14.34 -0.51
CA VAL A 185 -11.46 14.33 0.84
C VAL A 185 -11.34 12.91 1.37
N GLN A 186 -12.36 12.07 1.19
CA GLN A 186 -12.28 10.64 1.52
C GLN A 186 -11.11 9.99 0.79
N CYS A 187 -11.03 10.18 -0.54
CA CYS A 187 -9.97 9.62 -1.37
C CYS A 187 -8.57 10.01 -0.85
N GLY A 188 -8.32 11.31 -0.70
CA GLY A 188 -7.04 11.83 -0.21
C GLY A 188 -6.69 11.30 1.18
N ALA A 189 -7.66 11.27 2.10
CA ALA A 189 -7.45 10.77 3.45
C ALA A 189 -7.13 9.26 3.49
N LEU A 190 -7.78 8.44 2.65
CA LEU A 190 -7.46 7.00 2.52
C LEU A 190 -6.06 6.78 1.95
N VAL A 191 -5.69 7.51 0.90
CA VAL A 191 -4.34 7.44 0.31
C VAL A 191 -3.28 7.81 1.35
N LEU A 192 -3.47 8.93 2.05
CA LEU A 192 -2.56 9.35 3.12
C LEU A 192 -2.47 8.31 4.23
N SER A 193 -3.58 7.72 4.64
CA SER A 193 -3.60 6.63 5.61
C SER A 193 -2.74 5.45 5.15
N GLY A 194 -2.91 5.02 3.89
CA GLY A 194 -2.07 4.00 3.26
C GLY A 194 -0.58 4.35 3.28
N ILE A 195 -0.21 5.55 2.82
CA ILE A 195 1.18 6.03 2.81
C ILE A 195 1.80 6.04 4.21
N VAL A 196 1.03 6.45 5.23
CA VAL A 196 1.51 6.44 6.61
C VAL A 196 1.89 5.03 7.04
N THR A 197 1.13 3.98 6.66
CA THR A 197 1.48 2.59 6.97
C THR A 197 2.76 2.08 6.27
N MET A 198 3.23 2.78 5.24
CA MET A 198 4.46 2.47 4.51
C MET A 198 5.71 3.13 5.11
N ARG A 199 5.56 4.03 6.08
CA ARG A 199 6.68 4.73 6.73
C ARG A 199 7.78 3.76 7.20
N ARG A 200 9.03 4.21 7.12
CA ARG A 200 10.23 3.42 7.47
C ARG A 200 10.13 2.81 8.87
N SER A 201 9.64 3.55 9.85
CA SER A 201 9.45 3.08 11.23
C SER A 201 8.53 1.85 11.32
N ILE A 202 7.44 1.83 10.57
CA ILE A 202 6.49 0.71 10.53
C ILE A 202 7.10 -0.46 9.73
N SER A 203 7.78 -0.16 8.63
CA SER A 203 8.42 -1.20 7.82
C SER A 203 9.55 -1.92 8.55
N GLN A 204 10.25 -1.25 9.46
CA GLN A 204 11.27 -1.82 10.34
C GLN A 204 10.66 -2.59 11.52
N TRP A 205 9.53 -2.12 12.06
CA TRP A 205 8.80 -2.80 13.13
C TRP A 205 8.08 -4.06 12.65
N LEU A 206 7.61 -4.06 11.40
CA LEU A 206 6.99 -5.23 10.79
C LEU A 206 8.05 -6.29 10.43
N PRO A 207 7.66 -7.57 10.45
CA PRO A 207 8.56 -8.66 10.09
C PRO A 207 9.17 -8.47 8.71
N GLY A 208 10.41 -8.93 8.55
CA GLY A 208 11.07 -9.00 7.25
C GLY A 208 10.21 -9.73 6.22
N ALA A 209 10.35 -9.37 4.95
CA ALA A 209 9.65 -10.08 3.88
C ALA A 209 10.11 -11.54 3.89
N MET A 210 9.17 -12.50 3.92
CA MET A 210 9.48 -13.90 3.67
C MET A 210 9.77 -14.07 2.17
N THR A 211 10.90 -13.55 1.70
CA THR A 211 11.48 -14.02 0.46
C THR A 211 11.96 -15.43 0.72
N VAL A 212 11.18 -16.41 0.27
CA VAL A 212 11.66 -17.77 0.06
C VAL A 212 12.80 -17.63 -0.95
N LYS A 213 14.05 -17.68 -0.49
CA LYS A 213 15.18 -17.75 -1.40
C LYS A 213 15.04 -19.06 -2.20
N PRO A 214 15.23 -19.03 -3.53
CA PRO A 214 15.17 -20.26 -4.31
C PRO A 214 16.20 -21.25 -3.74
N PHE A 215 15.72 -22.45 -3.44
CA PHE A 215 16.57 -23.55 -3.00
C PHE A 215 17.47 -23.92 -4.17
N ARG A 216 18.75 -23.54 -4.11
CA ARG A 216 19.73 -23.97 -5.12
C ARG A 216 19.96 -25.46 -4.85
N ARG A 217 19.33 -26.32 -5.64
CA ARG A 217 19.61 -27.76 -5.63
C ARG A 217 21.11 -27.89 -5.92
N ALA A 218 21.89 -28.48 -5.02
CA ALA A 218 23.25 -28.88 -5.35
C ALA A 218 23.13 -29.78 -6.58
N ALA A 219 23.82 -29.41 -7.66
CA ALA A 219 23.99 -30.34 -8.77
C ALA A 219 24.86 -31.45 -8.22
N ASP A 220 24.30 -32.67 -8.18
CA ASP A 220 25.04 -33.87 -7.84
C ASP A 220 26.11 -34.08 -8.94
N GLU A 221 27.38 -33.90 -8.58
CA GLU A 221 28.56 -34.41 -9.31
C GLU A 221 29.04 -35.70 -8.65
#